data_AF-A0A7S0EMS8-F1
#
_entry.id   AF-A0A7S0EMS8-F1
#
_cell.length_a   1.000
_cell.length_b   1.000
_cell.length_c   1.000
_cell.angle_alpha   90.00
_cell.angle_beta   90.00
_cell.angle_gamma   90.00
#
_symmetry.space_group_name_H-M   'P 1'
#
loop_
_entity.id
_entity.type
_entity.pdbx_description
1 polymer ?
#
loop_
_entity_poly.entity_id
_entity_poly.type
_entity_poly.pdbx_seq_one_letter_code
_entity_poly.pdbx_strand_id
1 'polypeptide(L)'
;ASLLQGVSLLQGTDLHVHFPAGAVKKDGPSAGLAVTCALVSLLSGRLARSDTAMTGEVSLRGHVLAVGGVRAKIIAAHRAGVTRVLLPAANEKDLHDLPEQVKAELSIVLVRT
;
A
#
# COMPACT_ATOMS: atom_id res chain seq x y z
N ALA A 1 -25.31 5.12 11.39
CA ALA A 1 -25.11 3.67 11.21
C ALA A 1 -26.31 3.09 10.44
N SER A 2 -26.25 2.99 9.10
CA SER A 2 -27.30 2.25 8.32
C SER A 2 -26.95 1.92 6.86
N LEU A 3 -25.70 2.03 6.39
CA LEU A 3 -25.39 1.84 4.95
C LEU A 3 -24.91 0.43 4.56
N LEU A 4 -24.86 -0.52 5.49
CA LEU A 4 -24.28 -1.86 5.26
C LEU A 4 -25.21 -3.02 5.61
N GLN A 5 -26.53 -2.80 5.63
CA GLN A 5 -27.48 -3.91 5.73
C GLN A 5 -28.00 -4.29 4.35
N GLY A 6 -27.45 -5.39 3.81
CA GLY A 6 -28.18 -6.26 2.87
C GLY A 6 -27.81 -6.21 1.39
N VAL A 7 -26.88 -5.35 0.95
CA VAL A 7 -26.44 -5.32 -0.45
C VAL A 7 -25.03 -5.84 -0.55
N SER A 8 -24.83 -6.97 -1.23
CA SER A 8 -23.49 -7.41 -1.60
C SER A 8 -22.91 -6.40 -2.59
N LEU A 9 -22.02 -5.53 -2.10
CA LEU A 9 -21.41 -4.42 -2.85
C LEU A 9 -20.73 -4.85 -4.15
N LEU A 10 -20.41 -6.14 -4.28
CA LEU A 10 -19.71 -6.72 -5.43
C LEU A 10 -20.57 -7.67 -6.25
N GLN A 11 -21.77 -8.03 -5.79
CA GLN A 11 -22.62 -8.99 -6.52
C GLN A 11 -23.11 -8.37 -7.84
N GLY A 12 -22.85 -9.07 -8.94
CA GLY A 12 -23.16 -8.58 -10.29
C GLY A 12 -22.24 -7.46 -10.78
N THR A 13 -21.11 -7.23 -10.11
CA THR A 13 -20.10 -6.23 -10.51
C THR A 13 -18.82 -6.92 -10.93
N ASP A 14 -18.39 -6.65 -12.17
CA ASP A 14 -17.07 -7.07 -12.65
C ASP A 14 -16.02 -6.01 -12.30
N LEU A 15 -14.87 -6.45 -11.78
CA LEU A 15 -13.74 -5.58 -11.44
C LEU A 15 -12.56 -5.87 -12.37
N HIS A 16 -12.08 -4.84 -13.06
CA HIS A 16 -10.84 -4.89 -13.82
C HIS A 16 -9.73 -4.19 -13.02
N VAL A 17 -8.69 -4.94 -12.67
CA VAL A 17 -7.52 -4.40 -11.95
C VAL A 17 -6.30 -4.43 -12.86
N HIS A 18 -5.81 -3.25 -13.21
CA HIS A 18 -4.61 -3.10 -14.04
C HIS A 18 -3.37 -2.90 -13.18
N PHE A 19 -2.34 -3.71 -13.43
CA PHE A 19 -1.01 -3.56 -12.82
C PHE A 19 0.00 -3.15 -13.89
N PRO A 20 0.42 -1.88 -13.96
CA PRO A 20 1.30 -1.39 -15.03
C PRO A 20 2.60 -2.18 -15.13
N ALA A 21 3.09 -2.40 -16.35
CA ALA A 21 4.37 -3.09 -16.57
C ALA A 21 5.54 -2.21 -16.09
N GLY A 22 6.47 -2.80 -15.33
CA GLY A 22 7.68 -2.13 -14.82
C GLY A 22 8.89 -3.07 -14.91
N ALA A 23 10.10 -2.49 -14.82
CA ALA A 23 11.38 -3.18 -15.07
C ALA A 23 11.79 -4.22 -14.00
N VAL A 24 11.20 -4.17 -12.80
CA VAL A 24 11.39 -5.16 -11.73
C VAL A 24 10.15 -6.03 -11.69
N LYS A 25 10.32 -7.36 -11.66
CA LYS A 25 9.21 -8.30 -11.43
C LYS A 25 8.42 -7.79 -10.21
N LYS A 26 7.10 -7.82 -10.30
CA LYS A 26 6.22 -7.55 -9.15
C LYS A 26 6.39 -8.73 -8.19
N ASP A 27 7.53 -8.78 -7.50
CA ASP A 27 7.95 -9.90 -6.69
C ASP A 27 7.02 -10.01 -5.48
N GLY A 28 6.29 -11.12 -5.45
CA GLY A 28 5.40 -11.51 -4.37
C GLY A 28 4.13 -10.65 -4.21
N PRO A 29 3.29 -11.00 -3.23
CA PRO A 29 2.00 -10.36 -2.94
C PRO A 29 2.12 -8.93 -2.36
N SER A 30 3.28 -8.26 -2.53
CA SER A 30 3.62 -7.00 -1.85
C SER A 30 2.83 -5.76 -2.31
N ALA A 31 1.96 -5.92 -3.31
CA ALA A 31 1.01 -4.92 -3.79
C ALA A 31 -0.40 -5.06 -3.16
N GLY A 32 -0.61 -6.06 -2.29
CA GLY A 32 -1.92 -6.32 -1.67
C GLY A 32 -2.53 -5.07 -1.03
N LEU A 33 -1.72 -4.32 -0.27
CA LEU A 33 -2.18 -3.09 0.38
C LEU A 33 -2.65 -2.03 -0.63
N ALA A 34 -1.93 -1.87 -1.74
CA ALA A 34 -2.31 -0.93 -2.80
C ALA A 34 -3.63 -1.31 -3.47
N VAL A 35 -3.81 -2.60 -3.76
CA VAL A 35 -5.05 -3.13 -4.35
C VAL A 35 -6.22 -2.94 -3.39
N THR A 36 -6.05 -3.27 -2.11
CA THR A 36 -7.08 -3.08 -1.09
C THR A 36 -7.49 -1.62 -0.99
N CYS A 37 -6.54 -0.68 -0.91
CA CYS A 37 -6.84 0.75 -0.87
C CYS A 37 -7.53 1.24 -2.16
N ALA A 38 -7.13 0.76 -3.33
CA ALA A 38 -7.75 1.11 -4.60
C ALA A 38 -9.21 0.65 -4.66
N LEU A 39 -9.51 -0.58 -4.23
CA LEU A 39 -10.87 -1.11 -4.18
C LEU A 39 -11.73 -0.38 -3.15
N VAL A 40 -11.20 -0.08 -1.96
CA VAL A 40 -11.92 0.72 -0.96
C VAL A 40 -12.20 2.12 -1.48
N SER A 41 -11.23 2.74 -2.17
CA SER A 41 -11.40 4.05 -2.80
C SER A 41 -12.51 4.03 -3.85
N LEU A 42 -12.48 3.05 -4.76
CA LEU A 42 -13.48 2.84 -5.80
C LEU A 42 -14.90 2.64 -5.22
N LEU A 43 -15.04 1.74 -4.26
CA LEU A 43 -16.36 1.35 -3.71
C LEU A 43 -16.94 2.41 -2.76
N SER A 44 -16.10 3.21 -2.10
CA SER A 44 -16.56 4.26 -1.18
C SER A 44 -16.69 5.64 -1.81
N GLY A 45 -16.22 5.82 -3.05
CA GLY A 45 -16.14 7.13 -3.70
C GLY A 45 -15.14 8.11 -3.06
N ARG A 46 -14.29 7.64 -2.14
CA ARG A 46 -13.30 8.47 -1.44
C ARG A 46 -11.97 8.39 -2.17
N LEU A 47 -11.43 9.53 -2.58
CA LEU A 47 -10.16 9.56 -3.30
C LEU A 47 -9.00 9.14 -2.41
N ALA A 48 -8.13 8.26 -2.94
CA ALA A 48 -6.84 7.98 -2.33
C ALA A 48 -5.93 9.23 -2.40
N ARG A 49 -5.08 9.41 -1.40
CA ARG A 49 -4.12 10.52 -1.38
C ARG A 49 -3.05 10.33 -2.46
N SER A 50 -2.83 11.34 -3.28
CA SER A 50 -1.86 11.31 -4.38
C SER A 50 -0.39 11.39 -3.93
N ASP A 51 -0.14 11.79 -2.69
CA ASP A 51 1.20 11.98 -2.10
C ASP A 51 1.75 10.73 -1.38
N THR A 52 1.01 9.62 -1.42
CA THR A 52 1.27 8.43 -0.61
C THR A 52 1.65 7.23 -1.47
N ALA A 53 2.85 6.70 -1.23
CA ALA A 53 3.24 5.36 -1.68
C ALA A 53 2.90 4.31 -0.61
N MET A 54 2.72 3.05 -1.01
CA MET A 54 2.42 1.96 -0.08
C MET A 54 2.97 0.63 -0.55
N THR A 55 3.35 -0.23 0.39
CA THR A 55 3.70 -1.64 0.13
C THR A 55 3.23 -2.50 1.30
N GLY A 56 2.89 -3.75 1.02
CA GLY A 56 2.41 -4.68 2.02
C GLY A 56 1.61 -5.79 1.36
N GLU A 57 1.77 -7.01 1.87
CA GLU A 57 0.84 -8.09 1.61
C GLU A 57 -0.35 -7.96 2.57
N VAL A 58 -1.56 -8.30 2.13
CA VAL A 58 -2.78 -8.25 2.95
C VAL A 58 -3.39 -9.65 2.98
N SER A 59 -3.55 -10.19 4.18
CA SER A 59 -4.19 -11.49 4.39
C SER A 59 -5.71 -11.41 4.24
N LEU A 60 -6.38 -12.55 4.08
CA LEU A 60 -7.85 -12.63 4.06
C LEU A 60 -8.52 -12.13 5.36
N ARG A 61 -7.77 -12.08 6.47
CA ARG A 61 -8.25 -11.57 7.76
C ARG A 61 -8.00 -10.07 7.95
N GLY A 62 -7.39 -9.41 6.99
CA GLY A 62 -7.03 -7.99 7.05
C GLY A 62 -5.57 -7.72 7.41
N HIS A 63 -4.84 -8.69 7.97
CA HIS A 63 -3.45 -8.55 8.42
C HIS A 63 -2.49 -8.03 7.33
N VAL A 64 -1.74 -6.96 7.62
CA VAL A 64 -0.66 -6.44 6.79
C VAL A 64 0.64 -7.15 7.14
N LEU A 65 1.16 -7.91 6.18
CA LEU A 65 2.33 -8.77 6.34
C LEU A 65 3.59 -8.11 5.78
N ALA A 66 4.75 -8.57 6.28
CA ALA A 66 6.05 -8.07 5.89
C ALA A 66 6.34 -8.31 4.41
N VAL A 67 7.12 -7.42 3.81
CA VAL A 67 7.55 -7.54 2.41
C VAL A 67 9.06 -7.41 2.27
N GLY A 68 9.60 -7.99 1.21
CA GLY A 68 11.01 -7.81 0.84
C GLY A 68 11.28 -6.49 0.10
N GLY A 69 12.56 -6.12 0.04
CA GLY A 69 13.06 -5.00 -0.76
C GLY A 69 12.66 -3.61 -0.25
N VAL A 70 12.39 -3.47 1.05
CA VAL A 70 11.89 -2.24 1.67
C VAL A 70 12.77 -1.03 1.37
N ARG A 71 14.09 -1.15 1.53
CA ARG A 71 15.05 -0.07 1.24
C ARG A 71 14.93 0.46 -0.18
N ALA A 72 14.92 -0.44 -1.18
CA ALA A 72 14.82 -0.05 -2.58
C ALA A 72 13.47 0.61 -2.88
N LYS A 73 12.38 0.11 -2.27
CA LYS A 73 11.03 0.68 -2.43
C LYS A 73 10.91 2.08 -1.83
N ILE A 74 11.46 2.32 -0.65
CA ILE A 74 11.44 3.63 0.00
C ILE A 74 12.29 4.65 -0.77
N ILE A 75 13.47 4.25 -1.25
CA ILE A 75 14.31 5.12 -2.09
C ILE A 75 13.62 5.44 -3.41
N ALA A 76 12.95 4.46 -4.03
CA ALA A 76 12.18 4.70 -5.26
C ALA A 76 11.01 5.68 -5.02
N ALA A 77 10.32 5.53 -3.89
CA ALA A 77 9.24 6.42 -3.47
C ALA A 77 9.76 7.87 -3.29
N HIS A 78 10.86 8.03 -2.55
CA HIS A 78 11.54 9.32 -2.38
C HIS A 78 11.92 9.96 -3.73
N ARG A 79 12.56 9.20 -4.62
CA ARG A 79 12.94 9.67 -5.97
C ARG A 79 11.75 10.05 -6.85
N ALA A 80 10.61 9.40 -6.65
CA ALA A 80 9.36 9.74 -7.34
C ALA A 80 8.68 11.01 -6.77
N GLY A 81 9.25 11.62 -5.73
CA GLY A 81 8.74 12.84 -5.11
C GLY A 81 7.53 12.63 -4.21
N VAL A 82 7.22 11.39 -3.81
CA VAL A 82 6.20 11.18 -2.78
C VAL A 82 6.73 11.61 -1.42
N THR A 83 5.86 12.10 -0.54
CA THR A 83 6.23 12.60 0.79
C THR A 83 5.82 11.65 1.91
N ARG A 84 5.02 10.63 1.59
CA ARG A 84 4.47 9.69 2.57
C ARG A 84 4.54 8.24 2.09
N VAL A 85 4.91 7.34 3.00
CA VAL A 85 5.00 5.91 2.72
C VAL A 85 4.25 5.11 3.79
N LEU A 86 3.32 4.24 3.36
CA LEU A 86 2.73 3.21 4.22
C LEU A 86 3.61 1.95 4.18
N LEU A 87 4.07 1.49 5.33
CA LEU A 87 4.97 0.34 5.47
C LEU A 87 4.43 -0.66 6.51
N PRO A 88 4.51 -1.98 6.28
CA PRO A 88 4.12 -2.96 7.30
C PRO A 88 4.94 -2.75 8.58
N ALA A 89 4.32 -2.79 9.75
CA ALA A 89 5.04 -2.61 11.01
C ALA A 89 6.10 -3.70 11.25
N ALA A 90 5.91 -4.88 10.69
CA ALA A 90 6.91 -5.95 10.73
C ALA A 90 8.22 -5.60 10.00
N ASN A 91 8.19 -4.59 9.12
CA ASN A 91 9.36 -4.05 8.42
C ASN A 91 9.98 -2.81 9.13
N GLU A 92 9.52 -2.44 10.32
CA GLU A 92 10.06 -1.29 11.07
C GLU A 92 11.57 -1.39 11.27
N LYS A 93 12.06 -2.60 11.56
CA LYS A 93 13.49 -2.86 11.68
C LYS A 93 14.26 -2.46 10.43
N ASP A 94 13.70 -2.61 9.22
CA ASP A 94 14.41 -2.33 7.96
C ASP A 94 14.63 -0.83 7.72
N LEU A 95 14.06 0.05 8.56
CA LEU A 95 14.24 1.49 8.49
C LEU A 95 15.61 1.96 8.96
N HIS A 96 16.31 1.18 9.79
CA HIS A 96 17.65 1.56 10.27
C HIS A 96 18.65 1.77 9.12
N ASP A 97 18.51 1.00 8.04
CA ASP A 97 19.38 1.00 6.85
C ASP A 97 19.13 2.14 5.86
N LEU A 98 18.19 3.04 6.18
CA LEU A 98 17.87 4.19 5.31
C LEU A 98 18.81 5.37 5.57
N PRO A 99 19.22 6.10 4.53
CA PRO A 99 19.92 7.37 4.68
C PRO A 99 19.10 8.38 5.51
N GLU A 100 19.77 9.15 6.36
CA GLU A 100 19.12 10.16 7.23
C GLU A 100 18.29 11.18 6.44
N GLN A 101 18.78 11.60 5.27
CA GLN A 101 18.05 12.51 4.39
C GLN A 101 16.68 11.94 3.98
N VAL A 102 16.61 10.64 3.66
CA VAL A 102 15.36 9.98 3.27
C VAL A 102 14.40 9.91 4.47
N LYS A 103 14.91 9.63 5.68
CA LYS A 103 14.11 9.60 6.90
C LYS A 103 13.55 10.99 7.26
N ALA A 104 14.30 12.06 6.96
CA ALA A 104 13.90 13.43 7.25
C ALA A 104 12.84 13.95 6.27
N GLU A 105 12.90 13.54 5.00
CA GLU A 105 12.01 14.04 3.94
C GLU A 105 10.75 13.19 3.73
N LEU A 106 10.74 11.93 4.17
CA LEU A 106 9.59 11.04 4.08
C LEU A 106 8.88 10.82 5.43
N SER A 107 7.57 11.03 5.44
CA SER A 107 6.69 10.56 6.52
C SER A 107 6.41 9.06 6.36
N ILE A 108 7.09 8.23 7.13
CA ILE A 108 6.87 6.78 7.16
C ILE A 108 5.79 6.44 8.19
N VAL A 109 4.72 5.78 7.76
CA VAL A 109 3.60 5.36 8.62
C VAL A 109 3.53 3.84 8.67
N LEU A 110 3.73 3.29 9.86
CA LEU A 110 3.68 1.85 10.10
C LEU A 110 2.22 1.36 10.20
N VAL A 111 1.90 0.27 9.49
CA VAL A 111 0.54 -0.32 9.45
C VAL A 111 0.54 -1.78 9.96
N ARG A 112 -0.52 -2.19 10.67
CA ARG A 112 -0.58 -3.47 11.42
C ARG A 112 -1.83 -4.33 11.21
N THR A 113 -2.96 -3.73 10.82
CA THR A 113 -4.30 -4.37 10.79
C THR A 113 -4.26 -5.70 10.13
#